data_AF-A0A0T9YXX1-F1
#
_entry.id   AF-A0A0T9YXX1-F1
#
_cell.length_a   1.000
_cell.length_b   1.000
_cell.length_c   1.000
_cell.angle_alpha   90.00
_cell.angle_beta   90.00
_cell.angle_gamma   90.00
#
_symmetry.space_group_name_H-M   'P 1'
#
loop_
_entity.id
_entity.type
_entity.pdbx_description
1 polymer ?
#
loop_
_entity_poly.entity_id
_entity_poly.type
_entity_poly.pdbx_seq_one_letter_code
_entity_poly.pdbx_strand_id
1 'polypeptide(L)' 'MIVTRTFGGWSSAGSDPMLRALHQANAPLLVMDADPDEGFIRGKMKGGPLPRGRGLLMAEDTGVFVQVAATEVRR' A
#
# COMPACT_ATOMS: atom_id res chain seq x y z
N MET A 1 -12.19 2.96 -8.37
CA MET A 1 -12.48 2.15 -7.17
C MET A 1 -11.37 2.38 -6.17
N ILE A 2 -11.68 2.53 -4.88
CA ILE A 2 -10.71 2.76 -3.81
C ILE A 2 -10.93 1.68 -2.76
N VAL A 3 -9.87 1.00 -2.35
CA VAL A 3 -9.89 -0.03 -1.30
C VAL A 3 -8.79 0.32 -0.30
N THR A 4 -9.11 0.21 0.99
CA THR A 4 -8.16 0.39 2.08
C THR A 4 -8.20 -0.84 2.98
N ARG A 5 -7.03 -1.32 3.42
CA ARG A 5 -6.91 -2.43 4.39
C ARG A 5 -5.74 -2.15 5.34
N THR A 6 -5.75 -2.82 6.49
CA THR A 6 -4.57 -2.91 7.35
C THR A 6 -3.44 -3.64 6.61
N PHE A 7 -2.19 -3.27 6.89
CA PHE A 7 -1.06 -3.83 6.16
C PHE A 7 -0.83 -5.33 6.44
N GLY A 8 -1.01 -5.77 7.70
CA GLY A 8 -0.74 -7.14 8.13
C GLY A 8 -1.37 -8.24 7.26
N GLY A 9 -0.65 -9.34 7.09
CA GLY A 9 -0.98 -10.43 6.17
C GLY A 9 -0.82 -10.01 4.70
N TRP A 10 0.18 -9.20 4.36
CA TRP A 10 0.41 -8.80 2.97
C TRP A 10 0.77 -10.01 2.11
N SER A 11 1.60 -10.91 2.64
CA SER A 11 1.99 -12.16 1.98
C SER A 11 0.79 -13.02 1.52
N SER A 12 -0.34 -12.97 2.22
CA SER A 12 -1.57 -13.71 1.88
C SER A 12 -2.61 -12.89 1.12
N ALA A 13 -2.40 -11.57 0.94
CA ALA A 13 -3.36 -10.66 0.33
C ALA A 13 -3.72 -11.02 -1.12
N GLY A 14 -2.83 -11.71 -1.84
CA GLY A 14 -3.09 -12.17 -3.22
C GLY A 14 -4.19 -13.24 -3.36
N SER A 15 -4.64 -13.83 -2.24
CA SER A 15 -5.78 -14.76 -2.21
C SER A 15 -7.13 -14.04 -2.34
N ASP A 16 -7.20 -12.75 -2.00
CA ASP A 16 -8.39 -11.94 -2.20
C ASP A 16 -8.55 -11.64 -3.70
N PRO A 17 -9.67 -12.04 -4.33
CA PRO A 17 -9.83 -11.91 -5.77
C PRO A 17 -9.89 -10.45 -6.24
N MET A 18 -10.37 -9.54 -5.40
CA MET A 18 -10.46 -8.11 -5.70
C MET A 18 -9.09 -7.45 -5.62
N LEU A 19 -8.30 -7.74 -4.59
CA LEU A 19 -6.91 -7.24 -4.48
C LEU A 19 -6.04 -7.76 -5.62
N ARG A 20 -6.21 -9.04 -5.99
CA ARG A 20 -5.52 -9.63 -7.14
C ARG A 20 -5.89 -8.93 -8.44
N ALA A 21 -7.18 -8.65 -8.68
CA ALA A 21 -7.63 -7.93 -9.86
C ALA A 21 -7.07 -6.50 -9.94
N LEU A 22 -7.03 -5.78 -8.80
CA LEU A 22 -6.43 -4.44 -8.72
C LEU A 22 -4.93 -4.47 -9.01
N HIS A 23 -4.22 -5.47 -8.49
CA HIS A 23 -2.80 -5.65 -8.77
C HIS A 23 -2.53 -5.95 -10.24
N GLN A 24 -3.31 -6.86 -10.86
CA GLN A 24 -3.22 -7.20 -12.29
C GLN A 24 -3.56 -6.01 -13.20
N ALA A 25 -4.41 -5.09 -12.75
CA ALA A 25 -4.73 -3.85 -13.46
C ALA A 25 -3.68 -2.73 -13.25
N ASN A 26 -2.55 -3.03 -12.61
CA ASN A 26 -1.48 -2.08 -12.28
C ASN A 26 -1.98 -0.84 -11.51
N ALA A 27 -3.05 -0.99 -10.70
CA ALA A 27 -3.58 0.09 -9.88
C ALA A 27 -2.47 0.66 -8.97
N PRO A 28 -2.31 1.99 -8.82
CA PRO A 28 -1.35 2.57 -7.89
C PRO A 28 -1.61 2.08 -6.46
N LEU A 29 -0.54 1.76 -5.73
CA LEU A 29 -0.60 1.24 -4.37
C LEU A 29 0.10 2.20 -3.41
N LEU A 30 -0.65 2.80 -2.49
CA LEU A 30 -0.08 3.60 -1.41
C LEU A 30 0.19 2.72 -0.19
N VAL A 31 1.46 2.47 0.11
CA VAL A 31 1.89 1.74 1.32
C VAL A 31 2.23 2.76 2.40
N MET A 32 1.44 2.80 3.47
CA MET A 32 1.70 3.68 4.62
C MET A 32 2.59 2.95 5.66
N ASP A 33 2.46 3.28 6.93
CA ASP A 33 3.12 2.56 8.03
C ASP A 33 2.91 1.05 7.92
N ALA A 34 4.02 0.31 7.87
CA ALA A 34 4.05 -1.09 7.49
C ALA A 34 5.21 -1.84 8.16
N ASP A 35 5.09 -3.16 8.22
CA ASP A 35 6.13 -4.06 8.74
C ASP A 35 7.04 -4.55 7.60
N PRO A 36 8.36 -4.27 7.63
CA PRO A 36 9.29 -4.76 6.60
C PRO A 36 9.40 -6.30 6.54
N ASP A 37 9.01 -7.02 7.60
CA ASP A 37 9.10 -8.48 7.69
C ASP A 37 8.05 -9.20 6.82
N GLU A 38 7.00 -8.51 6.37
CA GLU A 38 6.03 -9.00 5.40
C GLU A 38 6.62 -9.20 3.99
N GLY A 39 7.84 -8.71 3.75
CA GLY A 39 8.58 -8.95 2.52
C GLY A 39 8.32 -7.92 1.41
N PHE A 40 8.54 -8.35 0.16
CA PHE A 40 8.42 -7.49 -1.00
C PHE A 40 6.95 -7.28 -1.39
N ILE A 41 6.61 -6.03 -1.69
CA ILE A 41 5.25 -5.61 -2.03
C ILE A 41 5.09 -5.52 -3.55
N ARG A 42 6.01 -4.77 -4.20
CA ARG A 42 6.08 -4.64 -5.66
C ARG A 42 7.54 -4.59 -6.10
N GLY A 43 7.91 -5.45 -7.03
CA GLY A 43 9.30 -5.59 -7.49
C GLY A 43 10.24 -5.82 -6.30
N LYS A 44 11.17 -4.90 -6.10
CA LYS A 44 12.14 -4.92 -4.98
C LYS A 44 11.77 -4.01 -3.81
N MET A 45 10.60 -3.39 -3.84
CA MET A 45 10.16 -2.45 -2.80
C MET A 45 9.48 -3.17 -1.64
N LYS A 46 9.85 -2.79 -0.42
CA LYS A 46 9.25 -3.26 0.84
C LYS A 46 8.52 -2.11 1.53
N GLY A 47 7.64 -2.46 2.46
CA GLY A 47 7.08 -1.53 3.43
C GLY A 47 8.09 -1.20 4.54
N GLY A 48 7.72 -0.27 5.41
CA GLY A 48 8.51 0.07 6.59
C GLY A 48 7.80 1.09 7.48
N PRO A 49 8.37 1.38 8.66
CA PRO A 49 7.77 2.29 9.62
C PRO A 49 7.71 3.72 9.06
N LEU A 50 6.53 4.35 9.13
CA LEU A 50 6.31 5.70 8.58
C LEU A 50 5.42 6.56 9.51
N PRO A 51 5.66 7.89 9.58
CA PRO A 51 4.77 8.80 10.30
C PRO A 51 3.32 8.77 9.77
N ARG A 52 2.36 9.16 10.60
CA ARG A 52 0.95 9.23 10.20
C ARG A 52 0.75 10.11 8.96
N GLY A 53 0.00 9.59 8.00
CA GLY A 53 -0.25 10.26 6.71
C GLY A 53 0.90 10.16 5.70
N ARG A 54 2.10 9.70 6.09
CA ARG A 54 3.21 9.43 5.17
C ARG A 54 3.01 8.06 4.52
N GLY A 55 3.35 7.94 3.24
CA GLY A 55 3.32 6.67 2.52
C GLY A 55 4.25 6.64 1.31
N LEU A 56 4.56 5.44 0.84
CA LEU A 56 5.25 5.17 -0.42
C LEU A 56 4.20 4.84 -1.48
N LEU A 57 3.99 5.76 -2.42
CA LEU A 57 3.11 5.56 -3.56
C LEU A 57 3.87 4.76 -4.63
N MET A 58 3.53 3.48 -4.75
CA MET A 58 4.16 2.53 -5.66
C MET A 58 3.39 2.43 -6.97
N ALA A 59 4.13 2.55 -8.08
CA ALA A 59 3.71 2.10 -9.40
C ALA A 59 4.22 0.66 -9.64
N GLU A 60 4.53 0.28 -10.87
CA GLU A 60 5.11 -1.05 -11.17
C GLU A 60 6.54 -1.15 -10.62
N ASP A 61 7.44 -0.27 -11.09
CA ASP A 61 8.88 -0.33 -10.76
C ASP A 61 9.40 0.91 -10.00
N THR A 62 8.52 1.90 -9.76
CA THR A 62 8.89 3.15 -9.09
C THR A 62 8.06 3.36 -7.83
N GLY A 63 8.63 4.12 -6.91
CA GLY A 63 7.97 4.53 -5.69
C GLY A 63 8.35 5.96 -5.34
N VAL A 64 7.37 6.75 -4.88
CA VAL A 64 7.59 8.10 -4.39
C VAL A 64 6.99 8.25 -2.99
N PHE A 65 7.76 8.82 -2.07
CA PHE A 65 7.23 9.14 -0.74
C PHE A 65 6.33 10.38 -0.80
N VAL A 66 5.11 10.24 -0.32
CA VAL A 66 4.09 11.29 -0.32
C VAL A 66 3.54 11.51 1.09
N GLN A 67 3.04 12.72 1.34
CA GLN A 67 2.25 13.04 2.53
C GLN A 67 0.80 13.20 2.11
N VAL A 68 -0.08 12.36 2.63
CA VAL A 68 -1.53 12.46 2.44
C VAL A 68 -2.02 13.72 3.13
N ALA A 69 -2.81 14.53 2.41
CA ALA A 69 -3.45 15.70 2.99
C ALA A 69 -4.45 15.27 4.08
N ALA A 70 -4.31 15.85 5.27
CA ALA A 70 -5.28 15.64 6.33
C ALA A 70 -6.56 16.42 6.00
N THR A 71 -7.71 15.78 6.22
CA THR A 71 -9.03 16.41 6.14
C THR A 71 -9.86 15.99 7.34
N GLU A 72 -10.81 16.84 7.74
CA GLU A 72 -11.76 16.52 8.81
C GLU A 72 -12.64 15.34 8.36
N VAL A 73 -12.65 14.26 9.15
CA VAL A 73 -13.55 13.12 8.90
C VAL A 73 -14.80 13.34 9.74
N ARG A 74 -15.90 13.75 9.09
CA ARG A 74 -17.21 13.81 9.73
C ARG A 74 -17.77 12.39 9.85
N ARG A 75 -18.21 12.05 11.06
CA ARG A 75 -18.70 10.72 11.41
C ARG A 75 -20.22 10.68 11.41
#